data_AF-A0A367PT44-F1
#
_entry.id   AF-A0A367PT44-F1
#
_cell.length_a   1.000
_cell.length_b   1.000
_cell.length_c   1.000
_cell.angle_alpha   90.00
_cell.angle_beta   90.00
_cell.angle_gamma   90.00
#
_symmetry.space_group_name_H-M   'P 1'
#
loop_
_entity.id
_entity.type
_entity.pdbx_description
1 polymer ?
#
loop_
_entity_poly.entity_id
_entity_poly.type
_entity_poly.pdbx_seq_one_letter_code
_entity_poly.pdbx_strand_id
1 'polypeptide(L)'
;MKNHIYSTFDLSKSLENFQEQVTKLLELKNISEWDGRVFREHEQKIREFALVMAGECTALLLHNLSKSQDFLDKAEQETRGWWQTNTQKHGCKKRQILTIGNVKVNLKLPYVVERQTQSKKNKESLHEGFCPFLRYLGMSEGLTPNVLSTIAQYGAIAGSFEAARTTLIDWGINISLKRIERLTYYFGKIGINLRQSKLTSLALGSLATSNVLKEQREVKSCGWRSYPDSD
;
A
#
# COMPACT_ATOMS: atom_id res chain seq x y z
N MET A 1 -18.36 -4.30 4.71
CA MET A 1 -18.37 -5.30 3.61
C MET A 1 -17.62 -6.57 4.01
N LYS A 2 -18.34 -7.71 4.14
CA LYS A 2 -17.75 -9.01 4.56
C LYS A 2 -17.18 -9.85 3.40
N ASN A 3 -17.46 -9.50 2.14
CA ASN A 3 -17.03 -10.30 0.99
C ASN A 3 -15.90 -9.59 0.25
N HIS A 4 -14.84 -10.33 -0.07
CA HIS A 4 -13.77 -9.83 -0.92
C HIS A 4 -14.22 -9.84 -2.38
N ILE A 5 -13.91 -8.76 -3.10
CA ILE A 5 -14.17 -8.65 -4.53
C ILE A 5 -12.93 -9.17 -5.24
N TYR A 6 -13.10 -10.15 -6.13
CA TYR A 6 -12.00 -10.63 -6.95
C TYR A 6 -12.01 -9.91 -8.29
N SER A 7 -10.84 -9.42 -8.68
CA SER A 7 -10.66 -8.75 -9.97
C SER A 7 -11.12 -9.63 -11.12
N THR A 8 -11.94 -9.07 -12.00
CA THR A 8 -12.43 -9.77 -13.19
C THR A 8 -11.50 -9.61 -14.39
N PHE A 9 -10.58 -8.63 -14.34
CA PHE A 9 -9.70 -8.26 -15.45
C PHE A 9 -10.46 -7.91 -16.75
N ASP A 10 -11.70 -7.45 -16.63
CA ASP A 10 -12.52 -6.99 -17.75
C ASP A 10 -13.03 -5.59 -17.44
N LEU A 11 -12.48 -4.60 -18.16
CA LEU A 11 -12.83 -3.20 -17.96
C LEU A 11 -14.26 -2.91 -18.40
N SER A 12 -14.69 -3.46 -19.53
CA SER A 12 -16.02 -3.21 -20.09
C SER A 12 -17.09 -3.71 -19.13
N LYS A 13 -16.92 -4.94 -18.63
CA LYS A 13 -17.84 -5.52 -17.64
C LYS A 13 -17.86 -4.72 -16.32
N SER A 14 -16.70 -4.24 -15.88
CA SER A 14 -16.60 -3.44 -14.65
C SER A 14 -17.29 -2.07 -14.81
N LEU A 15 -17.15 -1.45 -15.99
CA LEU A 15 -17.81 -0.19 -16.34
C LEU A 15 -19.33 -0.36 -16.46
N GLU A 16 -19.81 -1.40 -17.13
CA GLU A 16 -21.23 -1.71 -17.23
C GLU A 16 -21.86 -1.89 -15.84
N ASN A 17 -21.22 -2.68 -14.98
CA ASN A 17 -21.69 -2.88 -13.61
C ASN A 17 -21.65 -1.57 -12.81
N PHE A 18 -20.59 -0.76 -12.93
CA PHE A 18 -20.52 0.53 -12.26
C PHE A 18 -21.64 1.48 -12.74
N GLN A 19 -21.84 1.57 -14.05
CA GLN A 19 -22.89 2.40 -14.64
C GLN A 19 -24.28 1.94 -14.17
N GLU A 20 -24.56 0.64 -14.16
CA GLU A 20 -25.83 0.10 -13.69
C GLU A 20 -26.10 0.48 -12.22
N GLN A 21 -25.11 0.28 -11.34
CA GLN A 21 -25.26 0.55 -9.90
C GLN A 21 -25.41 2.05 -9.61
N VAL A 22 -24.61 2.89 -10.26
CA VAL A 22 -24.66 4.34 -10.04
C VAL A 22 -25.93 4.94 -10.62
N THR A 23 -26.38 4.48 -11.81
CA THR A 23 -27.62 4.99 -12.41
C THR A 23 -28.82 4.75 -11.48
N LYS A 24 -28.90 3.58 -10.84
CA LYS A 24 -29.94 3.28 -9.83
C LYS A 24 -29.91 4.22 -8.63
N LEU A 25 -28.72 4.69 -8.23
CA LEU A 25 -28.57 5.65 -7.12
C LEU A 25 -28.87 7.09 -7.53
N LEU A 26 -28.76 7.42 -8.82
CA LEU A 26 -29.08 8.73 -9.37
C LEU A 26 -30.57 8.91 -9.69
N GLU A 27 -31.36 7.82 -9.67
CA GLU A 27 -32.81 7.88 -9.82
C GLU A 27 -33.46 8.61 -8.64
N LEU A 28 -34.02 9.78 -8.90
CA LEU A 28 -34.73 10.59 -7.92
C LEU A 28 -36.12 9.99 -7.63
N LYS A 29 -36.20 9.03 -6.71
CA LYS A 29 -37.46 8.49 -6.18
C LYS A 29 -37.79 9.17 -4.84
N ASN A 30 -39.08 9.34 -4.57
CA ASN A 30 -39.64 9.86 -3.31
C ASN A 30 -38.97 11.16 -2.81
N ILE A 31 -39.02 12.24 -3.59
CA ILE A 31 -38.37 13.53 -3.29
C ILE A 31 -38.69 14.06 -1.87
N SER A 32 -39.88 13.76 -1.36
CA SER A 32 -40.33 14.15 -0.02
C SER A 32 -39.60 13.46 1.13
N GLU A 33 -38.94 12.33 0.88
CA GLU A 33 -38.14 11.57 1.86
C GLU A 33 -36.66 12.01 1.90
N TRP A 34 -36.25 12.91 1.00
CA TRP A 34 -34.86 13.37 0.94
C TRP A 34 -34.54 14.33 2.08
N ASP A 35 -33.55 13.95 2.89
CA ASP A 35 -32.90 14.81 3.86
C ASP A 35 -31.37 14.70 3.75
N GLY A 36 -30.64 15.41 4.61
CA GLY A 36 -29.17 15.34 4.62
C GLY A 36 -28.61 13.96 4.97
N ARG A 37 -29.36 13.10 5.66
CA ARG A 37 -28.93 11.74 6.02
C ARG A 37 -29.06 10.82 4.80
N VAL A 38 -30.20 10.86 4.12
CA VAL A 38 -30.43 10.11 2.88
C VAL A 38 -29.42 10.49 1.81
N PHE A 39 -29.14 11.79 1.64
CA PHE A 39 -28.14 12.25 0.69
C PHE A 39 -26.74 11.71 1.03
N ARG A 40 -26.33 11.79 2.31
CA ARG A 40 -25.05 11.24 2.77
C ARG A 40 -24.93 9.73 2.51
N GLU A 41 -26.00 8.96 2.68
CA GLU A 41 -26.00 7.52 2.37
C GLU A 41 -25.80 7.26 0.87
N HIS A 42 -26.39 8.09 0.01
CA HIS A 42 -26.16 8.01 -1.44
C HIS A 42 -24.72 8.36 -1.80
N GLU A 43 -24.17 9.45 -1.24
CA GLU A 43 -22.76 9.82 -1.43
C GLU A 43 -21.81 8.69 -1.02
N GLN A 44 -22.08 8.05 0.12
CA GLN A 44 -21.28 6.92 0.60
C GLN A 44 -21.33 5.74 -0.36
N LYS A 45 -22.51 5.35 -0.84
CA LYS A 45 -22.65 4.23 -1.80
C LYS A 45 -21.99 4.54 -3.14
N ILE A 46 -22.16 5.76 -3.67
CA ILE A 46 -21.50 6.21 -4.90
C ILE A 46 -19.97 6.10 -4.75
N ARG A 47 -19.44 6.59 -3.62
CA ARG A 47 -18.02 6.49 -3.30
C ARG A 47 -17.55 5.05 -3.22
N GLU A 48 -18.29 4.17 -2.56
CA GLU A 48 -17.96 2.73 -2.48
C GLU A 48 -17.84 2.10 -3.87
N PHE A 49 -18.80 2.34 -4.76
CA PHE A 49 -18.73 1.85 -6.14
C PHE A 49 -17.56 2.44 -6.92
N ALA A 50 -17.27 3.73 -6.74
CA ALA A 50 -16.13 4.38 -7.41
C ALA A 50 -14.78 3.80 -6.94
N LEU A 51 -14.66 3.49 -5.64
CA LEU A 51 -13.46 2.86 -5.08
C LEU A 51 -13.25 1.44 -5.63
N VAL A 52 -14.32 0.65 -5.76
CA VAL A 52 -14.26 -0.68 -6.38
C VAL A 52 -13.78 -0.56 -7.83
N MET A 53 -14.32 0.38 -8.60
CA MET A 53 -13.89 0.60 -9.98
C MET A 53 -12.43 1.02 -10.07
N ALA A 54 -11.98 1.96 -9.22
CA ALA A 54 -10.56 2.32 -9.14
C ALA A 54 -9.65 1.11 -8.81
N GLY A 55 -10.13 0.20 -7.96
CA GLY A 55 -9.50 -1.08 -7.66
C GLY A 55 -9.36 -1.98 -8.89
N GLU A 56 -10.42 -2.18 -9.67
CA GLU A 56 -10.41 -2.96 -10.92
C GLU A 56 -9.46 -2.35 -11.98
N CYS A 57 -9.45 -1.02 -12.16
CA CYS A 57 -8.48 -0.35 -13.03
C CYS A 57 -7.03 -0.64 -12.62
N THR A 58 -6.76 -0.57 -11.31
CA THR A 58 -5.44 -0.87 -10.77
C THR A 58 -5.09 -2.35 -10.98
N ALA A 59 -6.06 -3.24 -10.81
CA ALA A 59 -5.88 -4.67 -11.02
C ALA A 59 -5.56 -5.01 -12.49
N LEU A 60 -6.25 -4.37 -13.43
CA LEU A 60 -5.98 -4.46 -14.87
C LEU A 60 -4.58 -3.96 -15.22
N LEU A 61 -4.18 -2.81 -14.68
CA LEU A 61 -2.83 -2.29 -14.86
C LEU A 61 -1.77 -3.30 -14.36
N LEU A 62 -1.97 -3.84 -13.16
CA LEU A 62 -1.07 -4.86 -12.60
C LEU A 62 -1.02 -6.14 -13.44
N HIS A 63 -2.15 -6.56 -13.99
CA HIS A 63 -2.22 -7.72 -14.89
C HIS A 63 -1.44 -7.47 -16.18
N ASN A 64 -1.63 -6.31 -16.80
CA ASN A 64 -0.91 -5.93 -18.01
C ASN A 64 0.60 -5.85 -17.77
N LEU A 65 1.02 -5.23 -16.66
CA LEU A 65 2.43 -5.19 -16.25
C LEU A 65 2.98 -6.60 -16.00
N SER A 66 2.19 -7.51 -15.43
CA SER A 66 2.63 -8.89 -15.18
C SER A 66 2.81 -9.73 -16.45
N LYS A 67 2.19 -9.31 -17.56
CA LYS A 67 2.33 -9.95 -18.88
C LYS A 67 3.45 -9.35 -19.72
N SER A 68 3.90 -8.13 -19.40
CA SER A 68 4.98 -7.46 -20.12
C SER A 68 6.33 -8.07 -19.74
N GLN A 69 7.01 -8.71 -20.71
CA GLN A 69 8.32 -9.28 -20.48
C GLN A 69 9.36 -8.21 -20.16
N ASP A 70 9.34 -7.08 -20.87
CA ASP A 70 10.24 -5.94 -20.61
C ASP A 70 10.15 -5.45 -19.16
N PHE A 71 8.94 -5.39 -18.62
CA PHE A 71 8.74 -4.98 -17.23
C PHE A 71 9.24 -6.04 -16.24
N LEU A 72 9.02 -7.32 -16.54
CA LEU A 72 9.53 -8.41 -15.71
C LEU A 72 11.07 -8.42 -15.69
N ASP A 73 11.70 -8.24 -16.85
CA ASP A 73 13.16 -8.20 -16.98
C ASP A 73 13.75 -6.99 -16.26
N LYS A 74 13.11 -5.82 -16.38
CA LYS A 74 13.48 -4.62 -15.61
C LYS A 74 13.36 -4.87 -14.11
N ALA A 75 12.25 -5.44 -13.64
CA ALA A 75 12.05 -5.72 -12.23
C ALA A 75 13.09 -6.74 -11.71
N GLU A 76 13.47 -7.72 -12.51
CA GLU A 76 14.57 -8.63 -12.16
C GLU A 76 15.91 -7.91 -12.08
N GLN A 77 16.26 -7.09 -13.07
CA GLN A 77 17.52 -6.34 -13.11
C GLN A 77 17.66 -5.40 -11.92
N GLU A 78 16.65 -4.59 -11.67
CA GLU A 78 16.62 -3.64 -10.55
C GLU A 78 16.66 -4.35 -9.21
N THR A 79 16.16 -5.60 -9.15
CA THR A 79 16.19 -6.36 -7.91
C THR A 79 17.45 -7.15 -7.65
N ARG A 80 18.41 -7.22 -8.60
CA ARG A 80 19.67 -7.97 -8.44
C ARG A 80 20.47 -7.54 -7.22
N GLY A 81 20.40 -6.27 -6.81
CA GLY A 81 21.06 -5.77 -5.60
C GLY A 81 20.55 -6.42 -4.30
N TRP A 82 19.34 -6.99 -4.31
CA TRP A 82 18.79 -7.76 -3.17
C TRP A 82 19.01 -9.28 -3.31
N TRP A 83 19.62 -9.75 -4.39
CA TRP A 83 19.89 -11.17 -4.60
C TRP A 83 21.15 -11.54 -3.83
N GLN A 84 21.10 -12.67 -3.13
CA GLN A 84 22.30 -13.27 -2.55
C GLN A 84 23.04 -14.06 -3.64
N THR A 85 24.31 -14.38 -3.40
CA THR A 85 25.18 -15.12 -4.34
C THR A 85 24.58 -16.44 -4.83
N ASN A 86 23.72 -17.08 -4.04
CA ASN A 86 23.06 -18.35 -4.37
C ASN A 86 21.56 -18.21 -4.72
N THR A 87 21.07 -16.98 -4.96
CA THR A 87 19.68 -16.76 -5.38
C THR A 87 19.48 -17.19 -6.82
N GLN A 88 18.48 -18.05 -7.05
CA GLN A 88 18.13 -18.55 -8.37
C GLN A 88 16.63 -18.42 -8.64
N LYS A 89 16.26 -18.32 -9.92
CA LYS A 89 14.86 -18.40 -10.35
C LYS A 89 14.26 -19.75 -9.93
N HIS A 90 13.08 -19.71 -9.36
CA HIS A 90 12.33 -20.86 -8.86
C HIS A 90 10.89 -20.84 -9.39
N GLY A 91 10.78 -20.77 -10.73
CA GLY A 91 9.50 -20.78 -11.44
C GLY A 91 8.61 -19.59 -11.08
N CYS A 92 7.30 -19.82 -11.05
CA CYS A 92 6.31 -18.81 -10.71
C CYS A 92 5.48 -19.19 -9.49
N LYS A 93 5.14 -18.21 -8.65
CA LYS A 93 4.29 -18.37 -7.47
C LYS A 93 3.04 -17.51 -7.61
N LYS A 94 1.89 -18.07 -7.20
CA LYS A 94 0.64 -17.31 -7.09
C LYS A 94 0.74 -16.32 -5.93
N ARG A 95 0.41 -15.06 -6.17
CA ARG A 95 0.42 -13.98 -5.17
C ARG A 95 -0.90 -13.23 -5.23
N GLN A 96 -1.41 -12.92 -4.04
CA GLN A 96 -2.61 -12.12 -3.87
C GLN A 96 -2.20 -10.71 -3.46
N ILE A 97 -2.75 -9.71 -4.15
CA ILE A 97 -2.50 -8.29 -3.93
C ILE A 97 -3.83 -7.61 -3.62
N LEU A 98 -3.89 -6.82 -2.56
CA LEU A 98 -5.06 -6.00 -2.24
C LEU A 98 -4.88 -4.59 -2.81
N THR A 99 -5.90 -4.12 -3.51
CA THR A 99 -6.02 -2.76 -4.04
C THR A 99 -7.10 -1.99 -3.27
N ILE A 100 -7.35 -0.74 -3.64
CA ILE A 100 -8.42 0.08 -3.08
C ILE A 100 -9.80 -0.54 -3.42
N GLY A 101 -10.84 -0.23 -2.65
CA GLY A 101 -12.17 -0.82 -2.88
C GLY A 101 -12.26 -2.32 -2.54
N ASN A 102 -11.30 -2.85 -1.77
CA ASN A 102 -11.22 -4.24 -1.32
C ASN A 102 -11.10 -5.25 -2.49
N VAL A 103 -10.60 -4.80 -3.64
CA VAL A 103 -10.41 -5.63 -4.83
C VAL A 103 -9.11 -6.42 -4.70
N LYS A 104 -9.22 -7.74 -4.76
CA LYS A 104 -8.12 -8.69 -4.69
C LYS A 104 -7.69 -9.15 -6.08
N VAL A 105 -6.40 -9.04 -6.32
CA VAL A 105 -5.76 -9.43 -7.58
C VAL A 105 -4.93 -10.68 -7.35
N ASN A 106 -5.19 -11.74 -8.11
CA ASN A 106 -4.40 -12.96 -8.05
C ASN A 106 -3.51 -13.05 -9.29
N LEU A 107 -2.20 -12.93 -9.12
CA LEU A 107 -1.22 -12.99 -10.21
C LEU A 107 -0.29 -14.19 -10.03
N LYS A 108 0.14 -14.81 -11.14
CA LYS A 108 1.19 -15.84 -11.16
C LYS A 108 2.48 -15.18 -11.61
N LEU A 109 3.39 -14.91 -10.67
CA LEU A 109 4.57 -14.08 -10.91
C LEU A 109 5.87 -14.88 -10.76
N PRO A 110 6.96 -14.53 -11.47
CA PRO A 110 8.28 -15.10 -11.27
C PRO A 110 8.72 -14.99 -9.80
N TYR A 111 9.37 -16.04 -9.32
CA TYR A 111 9.79 -16.16 -7.93
C TYR A 111 11.26 -16.55 -7.88
N VAL A 112 12.03 -15.93 -6.99
CA VAL A 112 13.45 -16.25 -6.77
C VAL A 112 13.64 -16.76 -5.36
N VAL A 113 14.49 -17.78 -5.20
CA VAL A 113 14.77 -18.41 -3.91
C VAL A 113 16.28 -18.56 -3.76
N GLU A 114 16.76 -18.35 -2.55
CA GLU A 114 18.13 -18.68 -2.19
C GLU A 114 18.28 -20.20 -1.98
N ARG A 115 19.12 -20.84 -2.78
CA ARG A 115 19.42 -22.27 -2.58
C ARG A 115 20.50 -22.43 -1.52
N GLN A 116 20.18 -23.14 -0.45
CA GLN A 116 21.21 -23.56 0.51
C GLN A 116 22.05 -24.70 -0.08
N THR A 117 23.37 -24.62 0.07
CA THR A 117 24.27 -25.77 -0.05
C THR A 117 23.94 -26.76 1.09
N GLN A 118 23.96 -28.05 0.76
CA GLN A 118 23.27 -29.17 1.43
C GLN A 118 23.54 -29.41 2.94
N SER A 119 24.34 -28.60 3.66
CA SER A 119 24.80 -28.90 5.02
C SER A 119 23.97 -28.32 6.18
N LYS A 120 22.88 -27.58 5.94
CA LYS A 120 22.07 -26.93 7.00
C LYS A 120 20.58 -27.29 7.02
N LYS A 121 20.22 -28.53 6.65
CA LYS A 121 18.83 -29.01 6.61
C LYS A 121 18.05 -28.94 7.94
N ASN A 122 18.72 -28.77 9.09
CA ASN A 122 18.09 -28.76 10.41
C ASN A 122 17.89 -27.37 11.04
N LYS A 123 18.12 -26.27 10.30
CA LYS A 123 17.65 -24.94 10.71
C LYS A 123 16.48 -24.55 9.83
N GLU A 124 15.33 -24.31 10.45
CA GLU A 124 14.15 -23.71 9.79
C GLU A 124 14.61 -22.60 8.84
N SER A 125 14.32 -22.80 7.55
CA SER A 125 14.86 -22.01 6.46
C SER A 125 14.40 -20.55 6.55
N LEU A 126 15.22 -19.70 7.16
CA LEU A 126 15.01 -18.24 7.27
C LEU A 126 15.28 -17.45 5.98
N HIS A 127 15.52 -18.13 4.85
CA HIS A 127 15.76 -17.46 3.57
C HIS A 127 14.52 -17.58 2.68
N GLU A 128 13.52 -16.76 3.01
CA GLU A 128 12.30 -16.60 2.22
C GLU A 128 12.67 -16.01 0.85
N GLY A 129 12.44 -16.79 -0.19
CA GLY A 129 12.46 -16.24 -1.55
C GLY A 129 11.47 -15.08 -1.71
N PHE A 130 11.68 -14.26 -2.73
CA PHE A 130 10.80 -13.12 -3.01
C PHE A 130 10.39 -13.07 -4.48
N CYS A 131 9.41 -12.22 -4.77
CA CYS A 131 8.97 -11.96 -6.14
C CYS A 131 9.60 -10.64 -6.62
N PRO A 132 10.49 -10.65 -7.62
CA PRO A 132 11.13 -9.44 -8.16
C PRO A 132 10.12 -8.36 -8.54
N PHE A 133 9.06 -8.74 -9.26
CA PHE A 133 7.97 -7.84 -9.65
C PHE A 133 7.35 -7.09 -8.47
N LEU A 134 6.98 -7.81 -7.40
CA LEU A 134 6.38 -7.19 -6.22
C LEU A 134 7.38 -6.36 -5.43
N ARG A 135 8.64 -6.81 -5.36
CA ARG A 135 9.69 -6.11 -4.63
C ARG A 135 10.02 -4.77 -5.30
N TYR A 136 10.17 -4.77 -6.62
CA TYR A 136 10.45 -3.59 -7.41
C TYR A 136 9.34 -2.53 -7.28
N LEU A 137 8.08 -2.95 -7.28
CA LEU A 137 6.93 -2.05 -7.11
C LEU A 137 6.63 -1.67 -5.65
N GLY A 138 7.42 -2.14 -4.67
CA GLY A 138 7.17 -1.85 -3.26
C GLY A 138 5.93 -2.55 -2.68
N MET A 139 5.49 -3.65 -3.30
CA MET A 139 4.28 -4.41 -2.95
C MET A 139 4.57 -5.76 -2.27
N SER A 140 5.72 -5.89 -1.60
CA SER A 140 6.14 -7.17 -0.99
C SER A 140 5.14 -7.70 0.05
N GLU A 141 4.40 -6.81 0.70
CA GLU A 141 3.34 -7.14 1.67
C GLU A 141 2.02 -7.58 1.02
N GLY A 142 1.96 -7.71 -0.31
CA GLY A 142 0.73 -8.03 -1.05
C GLY A 142 -0.29 -6.89 -1.01
N LEU A 143 0.19 -5.65 -0.98
CA LEU A 143 -0.63 -4.44 -0.99
C LEU A 143 -0.14 -3.49 -2.08
N THR A 144 -1.11 -2.86 -2.75
CA THR A 144 -1.04 -1.49 -3.25
C THR A 144 0.02 -0.56 -2.65
N PRO A 145 0.96 0.12 -3.34
CA PRO A 145 1.75 1.17 -2.68
C PRO A 145 0.85 2.28 -2.11
N ASN A 146 -0.23 2.62 -2.84
CA ASN A 146 -1.24 3.56 -2.35
C ASN A 146 -1.94 3.02 -1.10
N VAL A 147 -2.49 1.81 -1.14
CA VAL A 147 -3.14 1.15 0.01
C VAL A 147 -2.22 1.09 1.22
N LEU A 148 -0.96 0.71 1.00
CA LEU A 148 0.06 0.61 2.02
C LEU A 148 0.35 1.98 2.66
N SER A 149 0.49 3.03 1.85
CA SER A 149 0.65 4.41 2.32
C SER A 149 -0.56 4.90 3.13
N THR A 150 -1.77 4.63 2.64
CA THR A 150 -3.02 4.97 3.33
C THR A 150 -3.10 4.30 4.72
N ILE A 151 -2.75 3.02 4.81
CA ILE A 151 -2.70 2.29 6.08
C ILE A 151 -1.67 2.91 7.03
N ALA A 152 -0.47 3.19 6.54
CA ALA A 152 0.59 3.79 7.34
C ALA A 152 0.19 5.16 7.87
N GLN A 153 -0.42 6.00 7.02
CA GLN A 153 -0.91 7.33 7.37
C GLN A 153 -1.98 7.24 8.46
N TYR A 154 -3.07 6.52 8.23
CA TYR A 154 -4.17 6.45 9.19
C TYR A 154 -3.77 5.71 10.47
N GLY A 155 -2.91 4.70 10.39
CA GLY A 155 -2.37 4.03 11.57
C GLY A 155 -1.47 4.92 12.42
N ALA A 156 -0.83 5.94 11.83
CA ALA A 156 0.04 6.88 12.55
C ALA A 156 -0.73 8.08 13.14
N ILE A 157 -1.80 8.55 12.48
CA ILE A 157 -2.54 9.76 12.90
C ILE A 157 -3.79 9.46 13.74
N ALA A 158 -4.36 8.25 13.65
CA ALA A 158 -5.56 7.92 14.41
C ALA A 158 -5.25 7.75 15.90
N GLY A 159 -6.21 8.12 16.75
CA GLY A 159 -6.09 7.94 18.21
C GLY A 159 -6.05 6.48 18.66
N SER A 160 -6.44 5.53 17.79
CA SER A 160 -6.30 4.08 18.00
C SER A 160 -6.28 3.33 16.67
N PHE A 161 -5.77 2.09 16.67
CA PHE A 161 -5.83 1.23 15.48
C PHE A 161 -7.26 0.79 15.12
N GLU A 162 -8.19 0.80 16.07
CA GLU A 162 -9.61 0.57 15.78
C GLU A 162 -10.20 1.74 15.01
N ALA A 163 -9.91 2.98 15.42
CA ALA A 163 -10.32 4.18 14.70
C ALA A 163 -9.68 4.24 13.30
N ALA A 164 -8.40 3.87 13.18
CA ALA A 164 -7.74 3.73 11.88
C ALA A 164 -8.47 2.69 11.01
N ARG A 165 -8.85 1.54 11.59
CA ARG A 165 -9.55 0.48 10.87
C ARG A 165 -10.92 0.93 10.37
N THR A 166 -11.69 1.69 11.15
CA THR A 166 -12.98 2.22 10.71
C THR A 166 -12.81 3.17 9.52
N THR A 167 -11.84 4.08 9.58
CA THR A 167 -11.54 4.99 8.45
C THR A 167 -11.05 4.22 7.23
N LEU A 168 -10.19 3.21 7.41
CA LEU A 168 -9.72 2.37 6.31
C LEU A 168 -10.85 1.60 5.63
N ILE A 169 -11.85 1.13 6.38
CA ILE A 169 -13.05 0.49 5.82
C ILE A 169 -13.82 1.47 4.92
N ASP A 170 -13.92 2.75 5.28
CA ASP A 170 -14.55 3.78 4.45
C ASP A 170 -13.83 4.00 3.11
N TRP A 171 -12.52 3.75 3.07
CA TRP A 171 -11.69 3.71 1.86
C TRP A 171 -11.73 2.37 1.11
N GLY A 172 -12.57 1.44 1.56
CA GLY A 172 -12.65 0.09 1.02
C GLY A 172 -11.44 -0.78 1.37
N ILE A 173 -10.65 -0.45 2.38
CA ILE A 173 -9.48 -1.24 2.80
C ILE A 173 -9.88 -2.08 4.02
N ASN A 174 -10.26 -3.34 3.77
CA ASN A 174 -10.62 -4.27 4.84
C ASN A 174 -9.45 -5.18 5.22
N ILE A 175 -8.73 -4.81 6.28
CA ILE A 175 -7.61 -5.58 6.85
C ILE A 175 -7.76 -5.77 8.36
N SER A 176 -7.05 -6.75 8.90
CA SER A 176 -7.05 -7.02 10.34
C SER A 176 -6.27 -5.95 11.11
N LEU A 177 -6.69 -5.70 12.34
CA LEU A 177 -6.04 -4.74 13.25
C LEU A 177 -4.55 -5.06 13.41
N LYS A 178 -4.20 -6.33 13.65
CA LYS A 178 -2.81 -6.79 13.75
C LYS A 178 -1.98 -6.48 12.51
N ARG A 179 -2.60 -6.53 11.31
CA ARG A 179 -1.92 -6.19 10.06
C ARG A 179 -1.72 -4.70 9.91
N ILE A 180 -2.70 -3.87 10.31
CA ILE A 180 -2.55 -2.41 10.36
C ILE A 180 -1.37 -2.06 11.26
N GLU A 181 -1.39 -2.54 12.50
CA GLU A 181 -0.34 -2.30 13.50
C GLU A 181 1.05 -2.68 12.97
N ARG A 182 1.21 -3.91 12.45
CA ARG A 182 2.48 -4.38 11.89
C ARG A 182 2.99 -3.47 10.77
N LEU A 183 2.12 -3.08 9.84
CA LEU A 183 2.49 -2.23 8.70
C LEU A 183 2.85 -0.83 9.16
N THR A 184 2.07 -0.24 10.07
CA THR A 184 2.37 1.08 10.64
C THR A 184 3.72 1.09 11.34
N TYR A 185 4.02 0.10 12.19
CA TYR A 185 5.33 0.00 12.83
C TYR A 185 6.46 -0.26 11.85
N TYR A 186 6.22 -1.04 10.80
CA TYR A 186 7.19 -1.24 9.73
C TYR A 186 7.58 0.11 9.08
N PHE A 187 6.61 0.96 8.75
CA PHE A 187 6.90 2.32 8.27
C PHE A 187 7.59 3.20 9.31
N GLY A 188 7.18 3.12 10.57
CA GLY A 188 7.84 3.85 11.66
C GLY A 188 9.33 3.51 11.76
N LYS A 189 9.69 2.22 11.66
CA LYS A 189 11.09 1.76 11.64
C LYS A 189 11.86 2.30 10.43
N ILE A 190 11.24 2.32 9.24
CA ILE A 190 11.86 2.93 8.06
C ILE A 190 12.16 4.41 8.32
N GLY A 191 11.21 5.16 8.87
CA GLY A 191 11.39 6.58 9.21
C GLY A 191 12.50 6.83 10.22
N ILE A 192 12.59 6.00 11.27
CA ILE A 192 13.66 6.08 12.28
C ILE A 192 15.02 5.80 11.65
N ASN A 193 15.13 4.75 10.83
CA ASN A 193 16.38 4.39 10.16
C ASN A 193 16.85 5.49 9.20
N LEU A 194 15.92 6.10 8.45
CA LEU A 194 16.22 7.24 7.58
C LEU A 194 16.69 8.47 8.36
N ARG A 195 16.12 8.70 9.54
CA ARG A 195 16.58 9.78 10.42
C ARG A 195 17.98 9.50 10.96
N GLN A 196 18.24 8.29 11.42
CA GLN A 196 19.55 7.88 11.94
C GLN A 196 20.63 7.98 10.86
N SER A 197 20.36 7.51 9.63
CA SER A 197 21.33 7.61 8.53
C SER A 197 21.67 9.07 8.20
N LYS A 198 20.69 9.97 8.23
CA LYS A 198 20.91 11.42 8.07
C LYS A 198 21.72 12.04 9.21
N LEU A 199 21.48 11.62 10.46
CA LEU A 199 22.25 12.08 11.61
C LEU A 199 23.71 11.60 11.53
N THR A 200 23.92 10.34 11.12
CA THR A 200 25.27 9.79 10.93
C THR A 200 26.01 10.48 9.78
N SER A 201 25.35 10.76 8.65
CA SER A 201 25.98 11.50 7.56
C SER A 201 26.27 12.96 7.91
N LEU A 202 25.42 13.58 8.75
CA LEU A 202 25.69 14.89 9.32
C LEU A 202 26.94 14.87 10.22
N ALA A 203 27.03 13.89 11.12
CA ALA A 203 28.17 13.74 12.03
C ALA A 203 29.50 13.47 11.28
N LEU A 204 29.44 12.77 10.14
CA LEU A 204 30.59 12.49 9.28
C LEU A 204 30.94 13.63 8.31
N GLY A 205 30.21 14.76 8.35
CA GLY A 205 30.44 15.90 7.46
C GLY A 205 30.13 15.61 5.97
N SER A 206 29.46 14.49 5.68
CA SER A 206 29.19 13.99 4.33
C SER A 206 27.73 14.18 3.91
N LEU A 207 27.03 15.16 4.49
CA LEU A 207 25.67 15.50 4.10
C LEU A 207 25.67 15.91 2.63
N ALA A 208 24.98 15.14 1.79
CA ALA A 208 24.72 15.55 0.43
C ALA A 208 23.98 16.90 0.47
N THR A 209 24.60 17.93 -0.10
CA THR A 209 24.03 19.29 -0.25
C THR A 209 22.87 19.35 -1.23
N SER A 210 22.45 18.21 -1.80
CA SER A 210 21.23 18.14 -2.60
C SER A 210 20.02 18.29 -1.68
N ASN A 211 19.48 19.50 -1.67
CA ASN A 211 18.24 19.88 -1.01
C ASN A 211 17.06 19.10 -1.60
N VAL A 212 16.77 17.91 -1.08
CA VAL A 212 15.54 17.16 -1.42
C VAL A 212 14.31 17.73 -0.66
N LEU A 213 14.52 18.65 0.28
CA LEU A 213 13.46 19.20 1.15
C LEU A 213 13.40 20.74 1.19
N LYS A 214 13.99 21.45 0.23
CA LYS A 214 13.61 22.86 -0.01
C LYS A 214 12.21 22.82 -0.62
N GLU A 215 11.17 22.94 0.22
CA GLU A 215 9.76 23.28 -0.07
C GLU A 215 8.74 22.52 0.80
N GLN A 216 9.15 21.56 1.61
CA GLN A 216 8.23 20.90 2.56
C GLN A 216 8.33 21.55 3.95
N ARG A 217 7.37 22.44 4.22
CA ARG A 217 7.10 23.20 5.46
C ARG A 217 7.82 22.66 6.71
N GLU A 218 8.77 23.45 7.23
CA GLU A 218 9.18 23.36 8.63
C GLU A 218 8.03 23.84 9.53
N VAL A 219 7.41 22.91 10.27
CA VAL A 219 6.57 23.29 11.41
C VAL A 219 7.51 23.55 12.59
N LYS A 220 7.86 24.82 12.81
CA LYS A 220 8.48 25.25 14.06
C LYS A 220 7.39 25.31 15.14
N SER A 221 7.45 24.41 16.12
CA SER A 221 6.67 24.56 17.35
C SER A 221 7.23 25.74 18.14
N CYS A 222 6.42 26.78 18.34
CA CYS A 222 6.75 27.89 19.22
C CYS A 222 6.62 27.41 20.68
N GLY A 223 7.73 26.98 21.27
CA GLY A 223 7.87 26.88 22.72
C GLY A 223 8.34 28.21 23.27
N TRP A 224 7.43 28.97 23.89
CA TRP A 224 7.79 30.14 24.68
C TRP A 224 8.63 29.68 25.88
N ARG A 225 9.91 30.04 25.89
CA ARG A 225 10.78 29.95 27.07
C ARG A 225 10.97 31.37 27.59
N SER A 226 10.23 31.73 28.63
CA SER A 226 10.52 32.91 29.45
C SER A 226 11.80 32.61 30.22
N TYR A 227 12.86 33.39 30.01
CA TYR A 227 14.01 33.40 30.92
C TYR A 227 13.69 34.33 32.10
N PRO A 228 14.04 33.97 33.34
CA PRO A 228 13.91 34.87 34.48
C PRO A 228 14.95 35.99 34.40
N ASP A 229 14.50 37.21 34.72
CA ASP A 229 15.34 38.38 34.88
C ASP A 229 16.40 38.13 35.96
N SER A 230 17.63 38.55 35.66
CA SER A 230 18.77 38.52 36.58
C SER A 230 18.94 39.92 37.15
N ASP A 231 18.88 40.04 38.48
CA ASP A 231 19.36 41.22 39.23
C ASP A 231 20.87 41.42 39.08
#